data_AF-A0A1X0BSK5-F1
#
_entry.id   AF-A0A1X0BSK5-F1
#
_cell.length_a   1.000
_cell.length_b   1.000
_cell.length_c   1.000
_cell.angle_alpha   90.00
_cell.angle_beta   90.00
_cell.angle_gamma   90.00
#
_symmetry.space_group_name_H-M   'P 1'
#
loop_
_entity.id
_entity.type
_entity.pdbx_description
1 polymer ?
#
loop_
_entity_poly.entity_id
_entity_poly.type
_entity_poly.pdbx_seq_one_letter_code
_entity_poly.pdbx_strand_id
1 'polypeptide(L)'
;MPERPEPRYPGPTFWTRARWFLNAGPSDYMMAMSVASASLPVIGKHLEPLGAATAMGVWGYRHLPDFLNATAKSWLSPGNAELKRSERNSTNTITEAALRGVVNAKDLAIDWPAPQSVPPLWNIREHRRSVYRTSVQYGPRASQLLDVWRPEELPSQPAPVLLFVPGGAWVHGSRLLQGYALMSHLAQQGWVCLSIDYRVAPHHPWPAHITDVKTAIAWARANVDKFGGDRHFVAVAGTSAGGHLAALAGLTPNDPELQAELPEGSDTSVDAVIPIYGRYDWEDRSTVERVRFVDFLERVVVKRKLADHPDVFRKASPIARVHRNAPPFLVVHGSGDSVIPVAQARAFVERMRAVSRSVVSYIELPGAGHAFDMTDGARTGSVATAIGLFLNQIHRNRSLIGAKEVI
;
A
#
# COMPACT_ATOMS: atom_id res chain seq x y z
N MET A 1 -5.32 -43.34 -41.71
CA MET A 1 -5.95 -42.13 -41.12
C MET A 1 -5.68 -42.19 -39.63
N PRO A 2 -4.83 -41.31 -39.05
CA PRO A 2 -4.59 -41.32 -37.61
C PRO A 2 -5.78 -40.66 -36.88
N GLU A 3 -6.26 -41.33 -35.84
CA GLU A 3 -7.31 -40.84 -34.95
C GLU A 3 -6.88 -39.53 -34.27
N ARG A 4 -7.76 -38.52 -34.29
CA ARG A 4 -7.54 -37.27 -33.57
C ARG A 4 -7.66 -37.52 -32.06
N PRO A 5 -6.74 -37.00 -31.23
CA PRO A 5 -6.84 -37.10 -29.79
C PRO A 5 -8.05 -36.30 -29.28
N GLU A 6 -8.83 -36.89 -28.36
CA GLU A 6 -9.93 -36.20 -27.68
C GLU A 6 -9.42 -34.99 -26.88
N PRO A 7 -10.10 -33.83 -26.96
CA PRO A 7 -9.72 -32.65 -26.20
C PRO A 7 -9.94 -32.88 -24.70
N ARG A 8 -8.86 -32.78 -23.92
CA ARG A 8 -8.79 -33.06 -22.47
C ARG A 8 -9.59 -32.12 -21.55
N TYR A 9 -10.44 -31.25 -22.10
CA TYR A 9 -11.41 -30.43 -21.36
C TYR A 9 -12.56 -30.08 -22.31
N PRO A 10 -13.79 -30.59 -22.12
CA PRO A 10 -14.92 -30.13 -22.90
C PRO A 10 -15.14 -28.66 -22.56
N GLY A 11 -15.12 -27.79 -23.57
CA GLY A 11 -15.48 -26.39 -23.42
C GLY A 11 -16.85 -26.23 -22.76
N PRO A 12 -17.16 -25.06 -22.18
CA PRO A 12 -18.38 -24.87 -21.39
C PRO A 12 -19.61 -25.27 -22.20
N THR A 13 -20.33 -26.28 -21.72
CA THR A 13 -21.54 -26.80 -22.37
C THR A 13 -22.63 -25.73 -22.39
N PHE A 14 -23.61 -25.88 -23.29
CA PHE A 14 -24.77 -25.00 -23.35
C PHE A 14 -25.42 -24.79 -21.97
N TRP A 15 -25.55 -25.85 -21.19
CA TRP A 15 -26.12 -25.81 -19.83
C TRP A 15 -25.25 -25.06 -18.83
N THR A 16 -23.92 -25.18 -18.93
CA THR A 16 -22.99 -24.38 -18.09
C THR A 16 -23.06 -22.90 -18.44
N ARG A 17 -23.21 -22.56 -19.73
CA ARG A 17 -23.40 -21.17 -20.19
C ARG A 17 -24.74 -20.63 -19.74
N ALA A 18 -25.83 -21.38 -19.94
CA ALA A 18 -27.17 -20.98 -19.52
C ALA A 18 -27.26 -20.78 -18.00
N ARG A 19 -26.64 -21.68 -17.21
CA ARG A 19 -26.55 -21.55 -15.76
C ARG A 19 -25.71 -20.34 -15.33
N TRP A 20 -24.65 -20.01 -16.07
CA TRP A 20 -23.89 -18.78 -15.85
C TRP A 20 -24.75 -17.54 -16.15
N PHE A 21 -25.44 -17.47 -17.30
CA PHE A 21 -26.32 -16.34 -17.65
C PHE A 21 -27.44 -16.12 -16.62
N LEU A 22 -28.03 -17.20 -16.09
CA LEU A 22 -29.10 -17.12 -15.09
C LEU A 22 -28.64 -16.68 -13.70
N ASN A 23 -27.36 -16.89 -13.35
CA ASN A 23 -26.82 -16.59 -12.02
C ASN A 23 -25.82 -15.42 -12.02
N ALA A 24 -25.43 -14.91 -13.19
CA ALA A 24 -24.49 -13.82 -13.35
C ALA A 24 -25.12 -12.49 -12.90
N GLY A 25 -24.42 -11.79 -12.00
CA GLY A 25 -24.77 -10.43 -11.63
C GLY A 25 -24.22 -9.41 -12.64
N PRO A 26 -24.64 -8.14 -12.57
CA PRO A 26 -24.17 -7.09 -13.47
C PRO A 26 -22.63 -6.96 -13.57
N SER A 27 -21.92 -7.24 -12.47
CA SER A 27 -20.45 -7.26 -12.43
C SER A 27 -19.82 -8.41 -13.22
N ASP A 28 -20.49 -9.57 -13.30
CA ASP A 28 -19.98 -10.74 -13.99
C ASP A 28 -20.08 -10.56 -15.51
N TYR A 29 -21.15 -9.91 -15.98
CA TYR A 29 -21.30 -9.47 -17.37
C TYR A 29 -20.24 -8.45 -17.77
N MET A 30 -19.96 -7.47 -16.90
CA MET A 30 -18.95 -6.43 -17.16
C MET A 30 -17.52 -6.99 -17.15
N MET A 31 -17.22 -7.93 -16.24
CA MET A 31 -15.96 -8.68 -16.24
C MET A 31 -15.80 -9.56 -17.48
N ALA A 32 -16.86 -10.24 -17.91
CA ALA A 32 -16.85 -11.05 -19.13
C ALA A 32 -16.62 -10.17 -20.37
N MET A 33 -17.24 -8.99 -20.43
CA MET A 33 -16.99 -7.98 -21.48
C MET A 33 -15.54 -7.48 -21.46
N SER A 34 -14.99 -7.15 -20.29
CA SER A 34 -13.59 -6.71 -20.16
C SER A 34 -12.59 -7.79 -20.60
N VAL A 35 -12.82 -9.04 -20.21
CA VAL A 35 -11.99 -10.20 -20.61
C VAL A 35 -12.11 -10.47 -22.11
N ALA A 36 -13.32 -10.38 -22.68
CA ALA A 36 -13.55 -10.54 -24.12
C ALA A 36 -12.83 -9.44 -24.93
N SER A 37 -12.91 -8.18 -24.49
CA SER A 37 -12.22 -7.06 -25.14
C SER A 37 -10.68 -7.16 -25.06
N ALA A 38 -10.15 -7.70 -23.96
CA ALA A 38 -8.71 -7.92 -23.79
C ALA A 38 -8.14 -9.08 -24.61
N SER A 39 -9.00 -9.99 -25.11
CA SER A 39 -8.61 -11.13 -25.95
C SER A 39 -8.42 -10.78 -27.44
N LEU A 40 -8.66 -9.53 -27.83
CA LEU A 40 -8.50 -9.07 -29.21
C LEU A 40 -7.02 -8.77 -29.53
N PRO A 41 -6.42 -9.35 -30.60
CA PRO A 41 -4.96 -9.48 -30.75
C PRO A 41 -4.14 -8.19 -30.88
N VAL A 42 -4.77 -7.01 -31.00
CA VAL A 42 -4.07 -5.74 -31.32
C VAL A 42 -4.49 -4.56 -30.43
N ILE A 43 -5.65 -4.62 -29.76
CA ILE A 43 -6.24 -3.47 -29.03
C ILE A 43 -6.17 -3.66 -27.50
N GLY A 44 -5.95 -4.89 -27.01
CA GLY A 44 -6.01 -5.23 -25.58
C GLY A 44 -5.14 -4.34 -24.65
N LYS A 45 -3.92 -3.97 -25.07
CA LYS A 45 -2.99 -3.14 -24.27
C LYS A 45 -3.48 -1.71 -24.02
N HIS A 46 -4.29 -1.16 -24.92
CA HIS A 46 -4.88 0.17 -24.77
C HIS A 46 -6.20 0.16 -24.00
N LEU A 47 -6.76 -1.04 -23.74
CA LEU A 47 -8.03 -1.23 -23.02
C LEU A 47 -7.81 -1.74 -21.58
N GLU A 48 -6.58 -2.06 -21.15
CA GLU A 48 -6.26 -2.35 -19.74
C GLU A 48 -6.73 -1.23 -18.78
N PRO A 49 -6.56 0.08 -19.11
CA PRO A 49 -7.14 1.16 -18.31
C PRO A 49 -8.66 1.09 -18.21
N LEU A 50 -9.36 0.56 -19.24
CA LEU A 50 -10.81 0.35 -19.20
C LEU A 50 -11.19 -0.83 -18.32
N GLY A 51 -10.44 -1.94 -18.32
CA GLY A 51 -10.66 -3.06 -17.41
C GLY A 51 -10.49 -2.65 -15.94
N ALA A 52 -9.44 -1.88 -15.63
CA ALA A 52 -9.24 -1.28 -14.33
C ALA A 52 -10.33 -0.25 -13.99
N ALA A 53 -10.74 0.61 -14.93
CA ALA A 53 -11.83 1.57 -14.75
C ALA A 53 -13.21 0.90 -14.61
N THR A 54 -13.44 -0.26 -15.24
CA THR A 54 -14.65 -1.07 -15.05
C THR A 54 -14.62 -1.78 -13.70
N ALA A 55 -13.47 -2.32 -13.26
CA ALA A 55 -13.33 -2.91 -11.94
C ALA A 55 -13.48 -1.85 -10.82
N MET A 56 -12.84 -0.69 -10.98
CA MET A 56 -13.05 0.49 -10.13
C MET A 56 -14.45 1.06 -10.27
N GLY A 57 -15.08 0.95 -11.43
CA GLY A 57 -16.45 1.36 -11.67
C GLY A 57 -17.44 0.44 -10.97
N VAL A 58 -17.20 -0.87 -10.93
CA VAL A 58 -18.02 -1.84 -10.19
C VAL A 58 -17.79 -1.73 -8.68
N TRP A 59 -16.54 -1.61 -8.23
CA TRP A 59 -16.22 -1.38 -6.82
C TRP A 59 -16.73 -0.02 -6.36
N GLY A 60 -16.42 1.02 -7.12
CA GLY A 60 -16.86 2.39 -6.96
C GLY A 60 -18.38 2.49 -6.98
N TYR A 61 -19.11 1.93 -7.94
CA TYR A 61 -20.58 1.96 -8.02
C TYR A 61 -21.27 1.18 -6.89
N ARG A 62 -20.70 0.06 -6.45
CA ARG A 62 -21.24 -0.75 -5.36
C ARG A 62 -20.99 -0.15 -3.97
N HIS A 63 -19.95 0.67 -3.83
CA HIS A 63 -19.60 1.40 -2.61
C HIS A 63 -19.87 2.92 -2.70
N LEU A 64 -20.31 3.43 -3.86
CA LEU A 64 -20.70 4.83 -4.07
C LEU A 64 -21.82 5.23 -3.12
N PRO A 65 -22.83 4.38 -2.86
CA PRO A 65 -23.85 4.69 -1.87
C PRO A 65 -23.29 4.78 -0.45
N ASP A 66 -22.28 3.97 -0.10
CA ASP A 66 -21.63 4.00 1.23
C ASP A 66 -20.73 5.23 1.36
N PHE A 67 -20.03 5.61 0.27
CA PHE A 67 -19.24 6.83 0.17
C PHE A 67 -20.13 8.08 0.25
N LEU A 68 -21.22 8.11 -0.51
CA LEU A 68 -22.21 9.19 -0.51
C LEU A 68 -22.98 9.25 0.80
N ASN A 69 -23.37 8.12 1.41
CA ASN A 69 -24.04 8.11 2.72
C ASN A 69 -23.10 8.51 3.85
N ALA A 70 -21.84 8.06 3.86
CA ALA A 70 -20.87 8.50 4.86
C ALA A 70 -20.57 9.99 4.73
N THR A 71 -20.45 10.50 3.49
CA THR A 71 -20.24 11.92 3.22
C THR A 71 -21.48 12.75 3.57
N ALA A 72 -22.68 12.31 3.18
CA ALA A 72 -23.96 12.99 3.44
C ALA A 72 -24.36 12.97 4.92
N LYS A 73 -24.24 11.83 5.62
CA LYS A 73 -24.46 11.77 7.08
C LYS A 73 -23.47 12.66 7.83
N SER A 74 -22.22 12.78 7.38
CA SER A 74 -21.26 13.68 8.03
C SER A 74 -21.53 15.16 7.76
N TRP A 75 -22.17 15.51 6.64
CA TRP A 75 -22.54 16.89 6.28
C TRP A 75 -23.82 17.38 6.97
N LEU A 76 -24.75 16.47 7.28
CA LEU A 76 -26.12 16.83 7.69
C LEU A 76 -26.41 16.74 9.20
N SER A 77 -25.44 16.42 10.05
CA SER A 77 -25.64 16.34 11.52
C SER A 77 -25.15 17.63 12.23
N PRO A 78 -26.07 18.51 12.71
CA PRO A 78 -25.70 19.64 13.55
C PRO A 78 -25.19 19.12 14.90
N GLY A 79 -23.99 19.51 15.31
CA GLY A 79 -23.27 18.99 16.49
C GLY A 79 -21.92 18.34 16.17
N ASN A 80 -21.68 17.97 14.90
CA ASN A 80 -20.41 17.34 14.48
C ASN A 80 -19.28 18.33 14.14
N ALA A 81 -19.55 19.63 14.01
CA ALA A 81 -18.53 20.59 13.57
C ALA A 81 -17.44 20.83 14.62
N GLU A 82 -17.83 20.95 15.90
CA GLU A 82 -16.89 21.12 17.01
C GLU A 82 -16.10 19.83 17.28
N LEU A 83 -16.75 18.67 17.25
CA LEU A 83 -16.09 17.36 17.34
C LEU A 83 -15.06 17.19 16.22
N LYS A 84 -15.44 17.42 14.95
CA LYS A 84 -14.52 17.36 13.81
C LYS A 84 -13.35 18.35 13.95
N ARG A 85 -13.59 19.54 14.51
CA ARG A 85 -12.52 20.53 14.77
C ARG A 85 -11.59 20.04 15.88
N SER A 86 -12.13 19.51 16.97
CA SER A 86 -11.37 18.93 18.07
C SER A 86 -10.52 17.74 17.61
N GLU A 87 -11.10 16.82 16.84
CA GLU A 87 -10.40 15.67 16.25
C GLU A 87 -9.27 16.08 15.29
N ARG A 88 -9.44 17.18 14.55
CA ARG A 88 -8.38 17.73 13.69
C ARG A 88 -7.27 18.35 14.53
N ASN A 89 -7.63 19.15 15.53
CA ASN A 89 -6.68 19.85 16.39
C ASN A 89 -5.87 18.89 17.27
N SER A 90 -6.39 17.71 17.58
CA SER A 90 -5.66 16.69 18.36
C SER A 90 -4.59 15.93 17.55
N THR A 91 -4.51 16.14 16.23
CA THR A 91 -3.61 15.35 15.36
C THR A 91 -2.16 15.43 15.82
N ASN A 92 -1.63 16.63 16.09
CA ASN A 92 -0.23 16.80 16.54
C ASN A 92 0.03 16.09 17.86
N THR A 93 -0.89 16.22 18.82
CA THR A 93 -0.77 15.56 20.12
C THR A 93 -0.77 14.04 19.99
N ILE A 94 -1.62 13.49 19.12
CA ILE A 94 -1.72 12.04 18.89
C ILE A 94 -0.47 11.52 18.17
N THR A 95 -0.01 12.22 17.15
CA THR A 95 1.20 11.83 16.41
C THR A 95 2.43 11.88 17.30
N GLU A 96 2.57 12.92 18.13
CA GLU A 96 3.65 13.03 19.10
C GLU A 96 3.57 11.90 20.14
N ALA A 97 2.39 11.65 20.72
CA ALA A 97 2.18 10.62 21.73
C ALA A 97 2.53 9.21 21.21
N ALA A 98 2.22 8.91 19.95
CA ALA A 98 2.54 7.63 19.31
C ALA A 98 4.04 7.36 19.15
N LEU A 99 4.87 8.42 19.23
CA LEU A 99 6.32 8.35 19.10
C LEU A 99 7.07 8.48 20.42
N ARG A 100 6.36 8.80 21.52
CA ARG A 100 6.98 8.87 22.86
C ARG A 100 7.55 7.50 23.25
N GLY A 101 8.77 7.50 23.77
CA GLY A 101 9.52 6.28 24.11
C GLY A 101 10.13 5.56 22.91
N VAL A 102 9.86 6.01 21.69
CA VAL A 102 10.47 5.50 20.45
C VAL A 102 11.48 6.50 19.90
N VAL A 103 11.04 7.74 19.68
CA VAL A 103 11.87 8.85 19.22
C VAL A 103 12.43 9.59 20.43
N ASN A 104 13.68 10.03 20.34
CA ASN A 104 14.30 10.83 21.40
C ASN A 104 13.47 12.09 21.69
N ALA A 105 13.25 12.39 22.97
CA ALA A 105 12.46 13.54 23.40
C ALA A 105 12.95 14.87 22.80
N LYS A 106 14.26 15.02 22.54
CA LYS A 106 14.81 16.21 21.89
C LYS A 106 14.35 16.37 20.44
N ASP A 107 14.21 15.26 19.71
CA ASP A 107 13.75 15.28 18.32
C ASP A 107 12.22 15.36 18.21
N LEU A 108 11.50 15.09 19.31
CA LEU A 108 10.04 15.31 19.40
C LEU A 108 9.69 16.76 19.78
N ALA A 109 10.63 17.50 20.37
CA ALA A 109 10.46 18.90 20.75
C ALA A 109 10.63 19.82 19.54
N ILE A 110 9.76 19.65 18.54
CA ILE A 110 9.70 20.45 17.32
C ILE A 110 8.45 21.31 17.28
N ASP A 111 8.49 22.34 16.44
CA ASP A 111 7.28 23.04 16.02
C ASP A 111 6.51 22.17 15.02
N TRP A 112 5.53 21.43 15.54
CA TRP A 112 4.69 20.56 14.72
C TRP A 112 3.93 21.36 13.66
N PRO A 113 3.74 20.80 12.44
CA PRO A 113 3.06 21.51 11.36
C PRO A 113 1.67 22.01 11.77
N ALA A 114 1.35 23.24 11.36
CA ALA A 114 0.01 23.78 11.49
C ALA A 114 -0.95 23.05 10.52
N PRO A 115 -2.21 22.80 10.93
CA PRO A 115 -3.21 22.21 10.04
C PRO A 115 -3.42 23.06 8.78
N GLN A 116 -3.34 22.44 7.60
CA GLN A 116 -3.61 23.12 6.34
C GLN A 116 -5.07 22.93 5.92
N SER A 117 -5.70 23.99 5.42
CA SER A 117 -7.07 23.92 4.89
C SER A 117 -7.15 23.29 3.50
N VAL A 118 -6.04 23.30 2.76
CA VAL A 118 -5.96 22.84 1.37
C VAL A 118 -5.61 21.36 1.33
N PRO A 119 -6.39 20.52 0.61
CA PRO A 119 -6.02 19.13 0.35
C PRO A 119 -4.65 19.00 -0.35
N PRO A 120 -3.80 18.05 0.07
CA PRO A 120 -2.48 17.81 -0.54
C PRO A 120 -2.50 17.57 -2.05
N LEU A 121 -3.59 17.01 -2.58
CA LEU A 121 -3.78 16.82 -4.02
C LEU A 121 -3.84 18.15 -4.81
N TRP A 122 -4.05 19.30 -4.17
CA TRP A 122 -3.96 20.61 -4.83
C TRP A 122 -2.54 21.18 -4.86
N ASN A 123 -1.63 20.64 -4.04
CA ASN A 123 -0.22 21.04 -3.99
C ASN A 123 0.69 20.11 -4.81
N ILE A 124 0.14 19.34 -5.77
CA ILE A 124 0.91 18.38 -6.60
C ILE A 124 2.12 19.04 -7.27
N ARG A 125 1.98 20.25 -7.80
CA ARG A 125 3.07 20.96 -8.47
C ARG A 125 4.23 21.25 -7.53
N GLU A 126 3.93 21.62 -6.29
CA GLU A 126 4.93 21.88 -5.27
C GLU A 126 5.62 20.59 -4.84
N HIS A 127 4.86 19.55 -4.52
CA HIS A 127 5.43 18.25 -4.14
C HIS A 127 6.37 17.72 -5.22
N ARG A 128 5.97 17.82 -6.50
CA ARG A 128 6.76 17.30 -7.62
C ARG A 128 8.08 18.03 -7.86
N ARG A 129 8.37 19.16 -7.20
CA ARG A 129 9.69 19.79 -7.26
C ARG A 129 10.81 18.87 -6.76
N SER A 130 10.48 17.91 -5.89
CA SER A 130 11.43 16.91 -5.40
C SER A 130 11.63 15.73 -6.36
N VAL A 131 10.92 15.66 -7.50
CA VAL A 131 11.09 14.59 -8.49
C VAL A 131 12.35 14.84 -9.30
N TYR A 132 13.34 13.96 -9.15
CA TYR A 132 14.61 14.03 -9.85
C TYR A 132 14.59 13.28 -11.19
N ARG A 133 14.01 12.07 -11.21
CA ARG A 133 13.93 11.25 -12.42
C ARG A 133 12.63 10.48 -12.45
N THR A 134 12.04 10.37 -13.63
CA THR A 134 10.82 9.59 -13.82
C THR A 134 11.06 8.35 -14.67
N SER A 135 10.20 7.35 -14.50
CA SER A 135 10.14 6.16 -15.36
C SER A 135 11.46 5.36 -15.40
N VAL A 136 12.15 5.27 -14.26
CA VAL A 136 13.30 4.38 -14.10
C VAL A 136 12.80 2.95 -14.04
N GLN A 137 13.33 2.08 -14.90
CA GLN A 137 12.93 0.69 -14.93
C GLN A 137 13.58 -0.10 -13.79
N TYR A 138 12.76 -0.71 -12.92
CA TYR A 138 13.24 -1.49 -11.77
C TYR A 138 13.20 -3.01 -11.99
N GLY A 139 12.57 -3.48 -13.07
CA GLY A 139 12.46 -4.89 -13.40
C GLY A 139 12.26 -5.14 -14.89
N PRO A 140 12.25 -6.42 -15.33
CA PRO A 140 12.24 -6.78 -16.75
C PRO A 140 10.95 -6.40 -17.48
N ARG A 141 9.87 -6.08 -16.78
CA ARG A 141 8.56 -5.79 -17.39
C ARG A 141 8.42 -4.29 -17.65
N ALA A 142 7.71 -3.94 -18.72
CA ALA A 142 7.48 -2.54 -19.10
C ALA A 142 6.69 -1.74 -18.04
N SER A 143 5.88 -2.40 -17.21
CA SER A 143 5.11 -1.78 -16.12
C SER A 143 5.92 -1.63 -14.83
N GLN A 144 7.13 -2.16 -14.74
CA GLN A 144 7.98 -2.09 -13.55
C GLN A 144 8.81 -0.80 -13.59
N LEU A 145 8.12 0.33 -13.44
CA LEU A 145 8.67 1.67 -13.48
C LEU A 145 8.61 2.35 -12.10
N LEU A 146 9.59 3.18 -11.79
CA LEU A 146 9.59 4.02 -10.61
C LEU A 146 10.01 5.46 -10.90
N ASP A 147 9.58 6.37 -10.05
CA ASP A 147 10.07 7.75 -10.01
C ASP A 147 10.98 7.91 -8.79
N VAL A 148 12.08 8.65 -8.98
CA VAL A 148 13.08 8.95 -7.95
C VAL A 148 12.85 10.37 -7.46
N TRP A 149 12.67 10.50 -6.14
CA TRP A 149 12.46 11.74 -5.43
C TRP A 149 13.67 11.97 -4.52
N ARG A 150 14.31 13.14 -4.60
CA ARG A 150 15.47 13.47 -3.77
C ARG A 150 15.67 14.99 -3.73
N PRO A 151 16.41 15.54 -2.75
CA PRO A 151 16.83 16.94 -2.80
C PRO A 151 17.73 17.19 -4.02
N GLU A 152 17.80 18.45 -4.46
CA GLU A 152 18.68 18.86 -5.55
C GLU A 152 20.16 18.64 -5.19
N GLU A 153 20.52 19.04 -3.97
CA GLU A 153 21.82 18.77 -3.35
C GLU A 153 21.72 17.53 -2.47
N LEU A 154 22.53 16.52 -2.77
CA LEU A 154 22.61 15.32 -1.96
C LEU A 154 23.44 15.57 -0.69
N PRO A 155 23.10 14.90 0.44
CA PRO A 155 23.95 14.88 1.61
C PRO A 155 25.32 14.25 1.29
N SER A 156 26.33 14.57 2.11
CA SER A 156 27.69 14.04 1.96
C SER A 156 27.80 12.53 2.22
N GLN A 157 26.85 11.97 2.97
CA GLN A 157 26.71 10.54 3.23
C GLN A 157 25.54 9.98 2.41
N PRO A 158 25.56 8.69 2.03
CA PRO A 158 24.42 8.05 1.36
C PRO A 158 23.10 8.28 2.12
N ALA A 159 22.08 8.74 1.40
CA ALA A 159 20.79 9.14 1.97
C ALA A 159 19.91 7.93 2.28
N PRO A 160 19.23 7.85 3.44
CA PRO A 160 18.31 6.76 3.71
C PRO A 160 17.18 6.71 2.67
N VAL A 161 16.70 5.50 2.37
CA VAL A 161 15.78 5.25 1.25
C VAL A 161 14.38 4.89 1.73
N LEU A 162 13.36 5.49 1.11
CA LEU A 162 11.97 5.07 1.27
C LEU A 162 11.39 4.58 -0.06
N LEU A 163 10.97 3.32 -0.13
CA LEU A 163 10.11 2.80 -1.20
C LEU A 163 8.64 3.06 -0.86
N PHE A 164 7.91 3.77 -1.72
CA PHE A 164 6.49 4.04 -1.57
C PHE A 164 5.65 3.20 -2.55
N VAL A 165 4.71 2.43 -1.99
CA VAL A 165 3.80 1.56 -2.74
C VAL A 165 2.40 2.18 -2.77
N PRO A 166 1.87 2.54 -3.94
CA PRO A 166 0.56 3.19 -4.04
C PRO A 166 -0.58 2.21 -3.74
N GLY A 167 -1.69 2.75 -3.23
CA GLY A 167 -2.97 2.04 -3.14
C GLY A 167 -3.70 1.95 -4.48
N GLY A 168 -4.93 1.43 -4.42
CA GLY A 168 -5.78 1.25 -5.60
C GLY A 168 -6.46 -0.11 -5.67
N ALA A 169 -6.79 -0.70 -4.50
CA ALA A 169 -7.50 -1.98 -4.38
C ALA A 169 -6.90 -3.11 -5.24
N TRP A 170 -5.57 -3.12 -5.43
CA TRP A 170 -4.84 -4.07 -6.29
C TRP A 170 -5.26 -4.07 -7.77
N VAL A 171 -6.14 -3.15 -8.18
CA VAL A 171 -6.63 -2.95 -9.56
C VAL A 171 -6.09 -1.65 -10.17
N HIS A 172 -5.47 -0.80 -9.36
CA HIS A 172 -4.70 0.36 -9.75
C HIS A 172 -3.43 0.41 -8.90
N GLY A 173 -2.30 0.78 -9.50
CA GLY A 173 -0.98 0.70 -8.89
C GLY A 173 0.01 1.56 -9.64
N SER A 174 -0.24 2.88 -9.67
CA SER A 174 0.59 3.86 -10.37
C SER A 174 1.41 4.70 -9.39
N ARG A 175 2.68 4.96 -9.73
CA ARG A 175 3.62 5.82 -9.01
C ARG A 175 3.21 7.30 -8.89
N LEU A 176 2.07 7.66 -9.49
CA LEU A 176 1.57 9.03 -9.57
C LEU A 176 0.57 9.34 -8.45
N LEU A 177 0.56 10.60 -8.03
CA LEU A 177 -0.36 11.26 -7.09
C LEU A 177 -0.25 10.82 -5.62
N GLN A 178 -0.29 9.52 -5.34
CA GLN A 178 -0.27 9.00 -3.97
C GLN A 178 1.12 9.14 -3.34
N GLY A 179 1.16 9.44 -2.04
CA GLY A 179 2.41 9.58 -1.28
C GLY A 179 3.24 10.82 -1.57
N TYR A 180 2.80 11.71 -2.48
CA TYR A 180 3.57 12.90 -2.89
C TYR A 180 3.93 13.82 -1.72
N ALA A 181 2.98 14.07 -0.81
CA ALA A 181 3.23 14.91 0.35
C ALA A 181 4.30 14.29 1.28
N LEU A 182 4.19 12.98 1.54
CA LEU A 182 5.16 12.24 2.36
C LEU A 182 6.55 12.23 1.70
N MET A 183 6.63 11.84 0.43
CA MET A 183 7.92 11.75 -0.27
C MET A 183 8.57 13.12 -0.45
N SER A 184 7.79 14.17 -0.73
CA SER A 184 8.33 15.53 -0.81
C SER A 184 8.85 16.00 0.56
N HIS A 185 8.11 15.74 1.64
CA HIS A 185 8.57 16.02 3.00
C HIS A 185 9.88 15.31 3.34
N LEU A 186 9.98 14.01 3.06
CA LEU A 186 11.20 13.24 3.33
C LEU A 186 12.36 13.65 2.44
N ALA A 187 12.12 13.95 1.16
CA ALA A 187 13.15 14.45 0.26
C ALA A 187 13.73 15.79 0.76
N GLN A 188 12.89 16.68 1.31
CA GLN A 188 13.35 17.92 1.96
C GLN A 188 14.16 17.66 3.24
N GLN A 189 13.99 16.49 3.86
CA GLN A 189 14.80 16.01 5.00
C GLN A 189 16.02 15.18 4.58
N GLY A 190 16.37 15.16 3.29
CA GLY A 190 17.57 14.47 2.80
C GLY A 190 17.38 12.99 2.49
N TRP A 191 16.15 12.49 2.36
CA TRP A 191 15.87 11.12 1.93
C TRP A 191 15.86 10.98 0.41
N VAL A 192 16.15 9.77 -0.07
CA VAL A 192 15.81 9.34 -1.44
C VAL A 192 14.53 8.51 -1.37
N CYS A 193 13.45 8.97 -2.00
CA CYS A 193 12.20 8.23 -2.08
C CYS A 193 11.98 7.66 -3.49
N LEU A 194 11.37 6.47 -3.56
CA LEU A 194 11.07 5.75 -4.79
C LEU A 194 9.56 5.46 -4.84
N SER A 195 8.81 6.05 -5.76
CA SER A 195 7.40 5.64 -5.98
C SER A 195 7.31 4.68 -7.15
N ILE A 196 6.59 3.58 -6.98
CA ILE A 196 6.57 2.49 -7.97
C ILE A 196 5.20 2.30 -8.64
N ASP A 197 5.24 1.93 -9.91
CA ASP A 197 4.15 1.18 -10.53
C ASP A 197 4.25 -0.29 -10.12
N TYR A 198 3.13 -1.02 -10.09
CA TYR A 198 3.12 -2.49 -10.00
C TYR A 198 2.01 -3.07 -10.86
N ARG A 199 2.16 -4.34 -11.27
CA ARG A 199 1.13 -5.08 -12.02
C ARG A 199 -0.15 -5.23 -11.21
N VAL A 200 -1.29 -5.00 -11.88
CA VAL A 200 -2.61 -4.96 -11.23
C VAL A 200 -3.58 -6.02 -11.77
N ALA A 201 -4.54 -6.36 -10.92
CA ALA A 201 -5.68 -7.19 -11.26
C ALA A 201 -6.68 -6.39 -12.12
N PRO A 202 -7.52 -7.05 -12.94
CA PRO A 202 -7.63 -8.50 -13.11
C PRO A 202 -6.61 -9.09 -14.09
N HIS A 203 -5.84 -8.26 -14.80
CA HIS A 203 -4.91 -8.70 -15.85
C HIS A 203 -3.72 -9.46 -15.27
N HIS A 204 -3.24 -9.03 -14.11
CA HIS A 204 -2.21 -9.69 -13.32
C HIS A 204 -2.76 -9.98 -11.93
N PRO A 205 -3.38 -11.16 -11.72
CA PRO A 205 -3.90 -11.54 -10.43
C PRO A 205 -2.77 -11.78 -9.41
N TRP A 206 -3.15 -11.88 -8.15
CA TRP A 206 -2.26 -12.26 -7.06
C TRP A 206 -1.48 -13.55 -7.41
N PRO A 207 -0.16 -13.63 -7.16
CA PRO A 207 0.68 -12.71 -6.36
C PRO A 207 1.49 -11.68 -7.15
N ALA A 208 1.13 -11.33 -8.40
CA ALA A 208 1.94 -10.44 -9.25
C ALA A 208 2.30 -9.11 -8.57
N HIS A 209 1.38 -8.55 -7.78
CA HIS A 209 1.55 -7.30 -7.03
C HIS A 209 2.72 -7.35 -6.05
N ILE A 210 2.77 -8.39 -5.20
CA ILE A 210 3.82 -8.51 -4.17
C ILE A 210 5.17 -8.87 -4.79
N THR A 211 5.17 -9.66 -5.87
CA THR A 211 6.40 -9.95 -6.63
C THR A 211 7.02 -8.66 -7.17
N ASP A 212 6.21 -7.73 -7.70
CA ASP A 212 6.70 -6.45 -8.20
C ASP A 212 7.24 -5.54 -7.09
N VAL A 213 6.57 -5.48 -5.93
CA VAL A 213 7.06 -4.76 -4.76
C VAL A 213 8.41 -5.32 -4.30
N LYS A 214 8.54 -6.64 -4.20
CA LYS A 214 9.81 -7.30 -3.87
C LYS A 214 10.89 -7.05 -4.92
N THR A 215 10.53 -7.02 -6.20
CA THR A 215 11.44 -6.64 -7.29
C THR A 215 11.97 -5.22 -7.09
N ALA A 216 11.10 -4.28 -6.73
CA ALA A 216 11.51 -2.90 -6.47
C ALA A 216 12.41 -2.77 -5.23
N ILE A 217 12.17 -3.54 -4.16
CA ILE A 217 13.06 -3.59 -2.99
C ILE A 217 14.45 -4.11 -3.39
N ALA A 218 14.51 -5.25 -4.09
CA ALA A 218 15.78 -5.81 -4.56
C ALA A 218 16.51 -4.85 -5.50
N TRP A 219 15.78 -4.16 -6.37
CA TRP A 219 16.35 -3.13 -7.23
C TRP A 219 16.93 -1.98 -6.41
N ALA A 220 16.23 -1.50 -5.38
CA ALA A 220 16.72 -0.44 -4.50
C ALA A 220 18.01 -0.86 -3.78
N ARG A 221 18.04 -2.06 -3.19
CA ARG A 221 19.25 -2.66 -2.58
C ARG A 221 20.43 -2.73 -3.55
N ALA A 222 20.18 -2.94 -4.83
CA ALA A 222 21.24 -3.11 -5.83
C ALA A 222 21.66 -1.82 -6.55
N ASN A 223 20.81 -0.77 -6.59
CA ASN A 223 21.00 0.34 -7.54
C ASN A 223 20.76 1.75 -6.99
N VAL A 224 20.21 1.90 -5.78
CA VAL A 224 19.76 3.23 -5.29
C VAL A 224 20.91 4.20 -5.03
N ASP A 225 22.14 3.71 -4.87
CA ASP A 225 23.36 4.49 -4.74
C ASP A 225 23.64 5.35 -5.98
N LYS A 226 23.23 4.91 -7.17
CA LYS A 226 23.29 5.71 -8.41
C LYS A 226 22.47 7.00 -8.33
N PHE A 227 21.56 7.07 -7.36
CA PHE A 227 20.68 8.21 -7.10
C PHE A 227 21.03 8.91 -5.78
N GLY A 228 22.11 8.50 -5.10
CA GLY A 228 22.56 9.03 -3.81
C GLY A 228 21.97 8.33 -2.58
N GLY A 229 21.22 7.24 -2.76
CA GLY A 229 20.63 6.51 -1.65
C GLY A 229 21.57 5.49 -1.01
N ASP A 230 21.38 5.22 0.27
CA ASP A 230 22.02 4.15 1.01
C ASP A 230 21.33 2.82 0.71
N ARG A 231 22.03 1.94 0.00
CA ARG A 231 21.57 0.56 -0.24
C ARG A 231 21.39 -0.25 1.04
N HIS A 232 22.06 0.13 2.12
CA HIS A 232 21.98 -0.59 3.38
C HIS A 232 20.75 -0.20 4.17
N PHE A 233 20.16 0.99 3.99
CA PHE A 233 18.93 1.41 4.67
C PHE A 233 17.75 1.65 3.69
N VAL A 234 16.85 0.68 3.60
CA VAL A 234 15.61 0.74 2.78
C VAL A 234 14.38 0.53 3.66
N ALA A 235 13.58 1.58 3.82
CA ALA A 235 12.25 1.50 4.40
C ALA A 235 11.18 1.32 3.31
N VAL A 236 10.03 0.76 3.67
CA VAL A 236 8.87 0.66 2.77
C VAL A 236 7.62 1.27 3.42
N ALA A 237 6.93 2.11 2.67
CA ALA A 237 5.63 2.67 3.05
C ALA A 237 4.61 2.37 1.96
N GLY A 238 3.33 2.39 2.32
CA GLY A 238 2.29 2.31 1.31
C GLY A 238 0.90 2.59 1.87
N THR A 239 -0.02 2.86 0.96
CA THR A 239 -1.40 3.28 1.28
C THR A 239 -2.41 2.21 0.86
N SER A 240 -3.40 1.90 1.71
CA SER A 240 -4.48 0.96 1.37
C SER A 240 -3.95 -0.40 0.87
N ALA A 241 -4.23 -0.79 -0.37
CA ALA A 241 -3.62 -1.97 -1.01
C ALA A 241 -2.09 -1.94 -1.00
N GLY A 242 -1.46 -0.77 -1.19
CA GLY A 242 -0.03 -0.58 -1.04
C GLY A 242 0.44 -0.69 0.42
N GLY A 243 -0.39 -0.31 1.38
CA GLY A 243 -0.12 -0.50 2.82
C GLY A 243 -0.15 -1.98 3.21
N HIS A 244 -1.07 -2.75 2.62
CA HIS A 244 -1.06 -4.21 2.68
C HIS A 244 0.24 -4.79 2.11
N LEU A 245 0.63 -4.38 0.90
CA LEU A 245 1.84 -4.87 0.23
C LEU A 245 3.12 -4.50 0.99
N ALA A 246 3.21 -3.27 1.53
CA ALA A 246 4.32 -2.83 2.35
C ALA A 246 4.46 -3.68 3.63
N ALA A 247 3.35 -3.90 4.34
CA ALA A 247 3.32 -4.76 5.53
C ALA A 247 3.72 -6.19 5.20
N LEU A 248 3.19 -6.76 4.11
CA LEU A 248 3.50 -8.13 3.72
C LEU A 248 4.96 -8.29 3.30
N ALA A 249 5.50 -7.37 2.50
CA ALA A 249 6.90 -7.40 2.07
C ALA A 249 7.85 -7.35 3.29
N GLY A 250 7.56 -6.46 4.25
CA GLY A 250 8.37 -6.34 5.47
C GLY A 250 8.31 -7.55 6.41
N LEU A 251 7.24 -8.35 6.35
CA LEU A 251 7.07 -9.58 7.15
C LEU A 251 7.49 -10.85 6.40
N THR A 252 7.93 -10.73 5.15
CA THR A 252 8.34 -11.87 4.33
C THR A 252 9.70 -11.65 3.67
N PRO A 253 10.72 -11.16 4.42
CA PRO A 253 12.03 -10.90 3.83
C PRO A 253 12.58 -12.20 3.23
N ASN A 254 12.97 -12.14 1.96
CA ASN A 254 13.58 -13.26 1.24
C ASN A 254 12.71 -14.54 1.16
N ASP A 255 11.39 -14.44 1.39
CA ASP A 255 10.45 -15.55 1.20
C ASP A 255 10.49 -16.05 -0.27
N PRO A 256 10.94 -17.29 -0.52
CA PRO A 256 11.16 -17.82 -1.86
C PRO A 256 9.87 -17.97 -2.67
N GLU A 257 8.72 -18.17 -2.02
CA GLU A 257 7.45 -18.29 -2.73
C GLU A 257 6.99 -16.95 -3.32
N LEU A 258 7.39 -15.84 -2.70
CA LEU A 258 6.98 -14.49 -3.11
C LEU A 258 8.02 -13.79 -3.99
N GLN A 259 9.16 -14.43 -4.28
CA GLN A 259 10.22 -13.84 -5.10
C GLN A 259 10.83 -14.77 -6.14
N ALA A 260 10.10 -15.82 -6.52
CA ALA A 260 10.55 -16.80 -7.51
C ALA A 260 10.92 -16.19 -8.88
N GLU A 261 10.43 -14.99 -9.21
CA GLU A 261 10.80 -14.27 -10.44
C GLU A 261 12.12 -13.49 -10.32
N LEU A 262 12.73 -13.39 -9.13
CA LEU A 262 13.97 -12.65 -8.91
C LEU A 262 15.21 -13.51 -9.13
N PRO A 263 16.35 -12.89 -9.53
CA PRO A 263 17.63 -13.57 -9.53
C PRO A 263 17.96 -14.17 -8.17
N GLU A 264 18.63 -15.32 -8.18
CA GLU A 264 19.12 -15.96 -6.96
C GLU A 264 20.01 -14.99 -6.16
N GLY A 265 19.83 -14.99 -4.82
CA GLY A 265 20.55 -14.08 -3.92
C GLY A 265 20.00 -12.65 -3.85
N SER A 266 18.90 -12.34 -4.54
CA SER A 266 18.24 -11.02 -4.42
C SER A 266 17.77 -10.75 -2.97
N ASP A 267 18.24 -9.65 -2.38
CA ASP A 267 17.81 -9.22 -1.05
C ASP A 267 16.54 -8.37 -1.13
N THR A 268 15.49 -8.84 -0.46
CA THR A 268 14.18 -8.18 -0.37
C THR A 268 13.85 -7.77 1.07
N SER A 269 14.84 -7.78 1.96
CA SER A 269 14.70 -7.31 3.33
C SER A 269 14.56 -5.79 3.39
N VAL A 270 13.81 -5.29 4.38
CA VAL A 270 13.58 -3.85 4.62
C VAL A 270 13.80 -3.54 6.09
N ASP A 271 14.11 -2.27 6.37
CA ASP A 271 14.64 -1.83 7.67
C ASP A 271 13.59 -1.12 8.53
N ALA A 272 12.50 -0.67 7.91
CA ALA A 272 11.33 -0.11 8.58
C ALA A 272 10.10 -0.21 7.67
N VAL A 273 8.91 -0.30 8.26
CA VAL A 273 7.66 -0.48 7.53
C VAL A 273 6.57 0.48 8.01
N ILE A 274 5.96 1.21 7.08
CA ILE A 274 4.94 2.22 7.34
C ILE A 274 3.66 1.88 6.55
N PRO A 275 2.82 0.95 7.04
CA PRO A 275 1.54 0.68 6.40
C PRO A 275 0.52 1.76 6.81
N ILE A 276 -0.03 2.45 5.81
CA ILE A 276 -0.99 3.54 5.99
C ILE A 276 -2.36 3.05 5.52
N TYR A 277 -3.30 2.96 6.46
CA TYR A 277 -4.65 2.39 6.31
C TYR A 277 -4.68 1.09 5.50
N GLY A 278 -3.70 0.22 5.72
CA GLY A 278 -3.57 -1.06 5.02
C GLY A 278 -4.62 -2.09 5.42
N ARG A 279 -4.73 -3.15 4.61
CA ARG A 279 -5.48 -4.37 4.96
C ARG A 279 -4.50 -5.41 5.51
N TYR A 280 -4.84 -6.06 6.63
CA TYR A 280 -3.90 -6.96 7.32
C TYR A 280 -4.38 -8.41 7.42
N ASP A 281 -5.70 -8.63 7.26
CA ASP A 281 -6.32 -9.96 7.26
C ASP A 281 -7.27 -10.11 6.05
N TRP A 282 -6.92 -11.00 5.13
CA TRP A 282 -7.70 -11.35 3.93
C TRP A 282 -8.69 -12.50 4.16
N GLU A 283 -8.64 -13.17 5.31
CA GLU A 283 -9.55 -14.26 5.66
C GLU A 283 -10.76 -13.77 6.47
N ASP A 284 -10.64 -12.59 7.07
CA ASP A 284 -11.66 -11.97 7.90
C ASP A 284 -13.00 -11.74 7.17
N ARG A 285 -14.03 -12.44 7.65
CA ARG A 285 -15.43 -12.41 7.20
C ARG A 285 -16.42 -12.07 8.32
N SER A 286 -15.97 -11.48 9.42
CA SER A 286 -16.80 -11.33 10.64
C SER A 286 -17.94 -10.31 10.53
N THR A 287 -17.94 -9.44 9.51
CA THR A 287 -19.03 -8.49 9.23
C THR A 287 -19.43 -8.53 7.76
N VAL A 288 -20.59 -7.96 7.43
CA VAL A 288 -21.11 -7.90 6.06
C VAL A 288 -20.13 -7.18 5.12
N GLU A 289 -19.53 -6.09 5.58
CA GLU A 289 -18.53 -5.32 4.84
C GLU A 289 -17.29 -6.19 4.57
N ARG A 290 -16.84 -6.94 5.58
CA ARG A 290 -15.70 -7.86 5.49
C ARG A 290 -15.96 -8.99 4.49
N VAL A 291 -17.17 -9.58 4.50
CA VAL A 291 -17.60 -10.57 3.48
C VAL A 291 -17.52 -10.00 2.06
N ARG A 292 -18.06 -8.79 1.83
CA ARG A 292 -18.01 -8.13 0.51
C ARG A 292 -16.59 -7.89 0.02
N PHE A 293 -15.68 -7.56 0.93
CA PHE A 293 -14.26 -7.44 0.58
C PHE A 293 -13.64 -8.77 0.18
N VAL A 294 -13.92 -9.85 0.91
CA VAL A 294 -13.40 -11.16 0.52
C VAL A 294 -13.98 -11.59 -0.82
N ASP A 295 -15.26 -11.33 -1.11
CA ASP A 295 -15.83 -11.57 -2.44
C ASP A 295 -15.07 -10.82 -3.55
N PHE A 296 -14.68 -9.56 -3.29
CA PHE A 296 -13.85 -8.78 -4.22
C PHE A 296 -12.46 -9.39 -4.41
N LEU A 297 -11.81 -9.80 -3.32
CA LEU A 297 -10.52 -10.50 -3.39
C LEU A 297 -10.63 -11.80 -4.19
N GLU A 298 -11.64 -12.63 -3.93
CA GLU A 298 -11.85 -13.90 -4.63
C GLU A 298 -12.08 -13.72 -6.13
N ARG A 299 -12.91 -12.75 -6.52
CA ARG A 299 -13.36 -12.59 -7.92
C ARG A 299 -12.38 -11.79 -8.78
N VAL A 300 -11.76 -10.76 -8.21
CA VAL A 300 -11.00 -9.77 -8.97
C VAL A 300 -9.50 -9.96 -8.76
N VAL A 301 -9.07 -10.00 -7.50
CA VAL A 301 -7.64 -9.92 -7.13
C VAL A 301 -6.96 -11.29 -7.23
N VAL A 302 -7.51 -12.29 -6.56
CA VAL A 302 -6.94 -13.65 -6.43
C VAL A 302 -7.46 -14.58 -7.53
N LYS A 303 -8.69 -14.36 -8.01
CA LYS A 303 -9.38 -15.24 -8.97
C LYS A 303 -9.49 -16.70 -8.50
N ARG A 304 -9.60 -16.89 -7.18
CA ARG A 304 -9.75 -18.16 -6.49
C ARG A 304 -10.62 -17.97 -5.27
N LYS A 305 -11.37 -18.99 -4.86
CA LYS A 305 -12.19 -18.94 -3.64
C LYS A 305 -11.35 -19.22 -2.41
N LEU A 306 -11.62 -18.49 -1.33
CA LEU A 306 -11.02 -18.71 0.00
C LEU A 306 -11.33 -20.11 0.52
N ALA A 307 -12.56 -20.59 0.33
CA ALA A 307 -12.98 -21.91 0.81
C ALA A 307 -12.15 -23.05 0.20
N ASP A 308 -11.75 -22.92 -1.07
CA ASP A 308 -10.99 -23.94 -1.79
C ASP A 308 -9.47 -23.73 -1.68
N HIS A 309 -9.03 -22.51 -1.40
CA HIS A 309 -7.62 -22.11 -1.37
C HIS A 309 -7.27 -21.25 -0.14
N PRO A 310 -7.55 -21.71 1.10
CA PRO A 310 -7.35 -20.92 2.32
C PRO A 310 -5.89 -20.47 2.47
N ASP A 311 -4.95 -21.34 2.09
CA ASP A 311 -3.53 -21.07 2.15
C ASP A 311 -3.11 -19.83 1.36
N VAL A 312 -3.77 -19.53 0.23
CA VAL A 312 -3.44 -18.35 -0.60
C VAL A 312 -3.76 -17.06 0.15
N PHE A 313 -4.93 -17.00 0.81
CA PHE A 313 -5.40 -15.82 1.54
C PHE A 313 -4.66 -15.66 2.86
N ARG A 314 -4.41 -16.75 3.57
CA ARG A 314 -3.56 -16.77 4.76
C ARG A 314 -2.15 -16.30 4.45
N LYS A 315 -1.54 -16.80 3.37
CA LYS A 315 -0.21 -16.38 2.91
C LYS A 315 -0.19 -14.91 2.48
N ALA A 316 -1.30 -14.38 1.99
CA ALA A 316 -1.46 -12.98 1.62
C ALA A 316 -1.81 -12.07 2.81
N SER A 317 -2.09 -12.60 4.01
CA SER A 317 -2.49 -11.81 5.18
C SER A 317 -1.27 -11.42 6.03
N PRO A 318 -0.88 -10.14 6.10
CA PRO A 318 0.21 -9.69 6.97
C PRO A 318 0.11 -10.19 8.42
N ILE A 319 -1.10 -10.21 8.99
CA ILE A 319 -1.29 -10.65 10.39
C ILE A 319 -0.85 -12.10 10.63
N ALA A 320 -0.96 -12.96 9.62
CA ALA A 320 -0.52 -14.36 9.68
C ALA A 320 0.99 -14.52 9.45
N ARG A 321 1.69 -13.47 9.00
CA ARG A 321 3.14 -13.46 8.75
C ARG A 321 3.96 -12.83 9.87
N VAL A 322 3.31 -12.31 10.93
CA VAL A 322 4.01 -11.68 12.06
C VAL A 322 4.96 -12.66 12.74
N HIS A 323 6.23 -12.25 12.89
CA HIS A 323 7.29 -13.03 13.52
C HIS A 323 8.18 -12.19 14.44
N ARG A 324 8.98 -12.84 15.30
CA ARG A 324 9.80 -12.16 16.33
C ARG A 324 10.84 -11.20 15.75
N ASN A 325 11.35 -11.52 14.57
CA ASN A 325 12.37 -10.74 13.86
C ASN A 325 11.79 -9.71 12.88
N ALA A 326 10.50 -9.37 12.98
CA ALA A 326 9.92 -8.35 12.10
C ALA A 326 10.67 -7.02 12.28
N PRO A 327 10.86 -6.21 11.22
CA PRO A 327 11.49 -4.90 11.34
C PRO A 327 10.64 -3.96 12.20
N PRO A 328 11.12 -2.75 12.54
CA PRO A 328 10.31 -1.71 13.15
C PRO A 328 9.09 -1.33 12.28
N PHE A 329 7.92 -1.16 12.92
CA PHE A 329 6.69 -0.73 12.27
C PHE A 329 6.16 0.58 12.86
N LEU A 330 5.66 1.46 12.01
CA LEU A 330 4.75 2.54 12.37
C LEU A 330 3.46 2.40 11.57
N VAL A 331 2.42 1.87 12.20
CA VAL A 331 1.11 1.71 11.58
C VAL A 331 0.33 3.02 11.69
N VAL A 332 -0.33 3.46 10.62
CA VAL A 332 -1.15 4.67 10.62
C VAL A 332 -2.54 4.35 10.10
N HIS A 333 -3.60 4.67 10.84
CA HIS A 333 -4.98 4.38 10.39
C HIS A 333 -5.97 5.42 10.92
N GLY A 334 -6.95 5.81 10.11
CA GLY A 334 -8.04 6.70 10.54
C GLY A 334 -9.19 5.93 11.20
N SER A 335 -9.74 6.43 12.31
CA SER A 335 -10.89 5.80 12.96
C SER A 335 -12.20 5.99 12.19
N GLY A 336 -12.25 6.97 11.28
CA GLY A 336 -13.37 7.23 10.37
C GLY A 336 -13.26 6.55 9.01
N ASP A 337 -12.33 5.60 8.83
CA ASP A 337 -12.15 4.88 7.57
C ASP A 337 -13.35 3.97 7.29
N SER A 338 -14.15 4.34 6.28
CA SER A 338 -15.33 3.59 5.83
C SER A 338 -15.01 2.47 4.84
N VAL A 339 -13.76 2.38 4.36
CA VAL A 339 -13.32 1.39 3.39
C VAL A 339 -12.63 0.24 4.10
N ILE A 340 -11.63 0.53 4.92
CA ILE A 340 -10.93 -0.48 5.73
C ILE A 340 -11.15 -0.12 7.20
N PRO A 341 -12.01 -0.86 7.92
CA PRO A 341 -12.31 -0.56 9.31
C PRO A 341 -11.05 -0.54 10.17
N VAL A 342 -10.91 0.47 11.03
CA VAL A 342 -9.76 0.67 11.93
C VAL A 342 -9.44 -0.55 12.81
N ALA A 343 -10.44 -1.39 13.09
CA ALA A 343 -10.26 -2.65 13.81
C ALA A 343 -9.23 -3.60 13.17
N GLN A 344 -9.05 -3.54 11.83
CA GLN A 344 -7.99 -4.28 11.13
C GLN A 344 -6.59 -3.84 11.59
N ALA A 345 -6.34 -2.53 11.67
CA ALA A 345 -5.08 -2.01 12.20
C ALA A 345 -4.89 -2.33 13.68
N ARG A 346 -5.93 -2.17 14.50
CA ARG A 346 -5.85 -2.47 15.95
C ARG A 346 -5.44 -3.91 16.20
N ALA A 347 -6.11 -4.88 15.56
CA ALA A 347 -5.78 -6.31 15.69
C ALA A 347 -4.36 -6.62 15.18
N PHE A 348 -3.95 -6.01 14.07
CA PHE A 348 -2.60 -6.19 13.52
C PHE A 348 -1.52 -5.62 14.46
N VAL A 349 -1.72 -4.41 14.98
CA VAL A 349 -0.80 -3.76 15.93
C VAL A 349 -0.68 -4.57 17.23
N GLU A 350 -1.80 -5.05 17.76
CA GLU A 350 -1.81 -5.93 18.94
C GLU A 350 -0.98 -7.19 18.68
N ARG A 351 -1.21 -7.87 17.54
CA ARG A 351 -0.43 -9.05 17.16
C ARG A 351 1.05 -8.75 17.00
N MET A 352 1.40 -7.63 16.35
CA MET A 352 2.78 -7.18 16.17
C MET A 352 3.46 -6.92 17.52
N ARG A 353 2.82 -6.20 18.45
CA ARG A 353 3.35 -5.92 19.79
C ARG A 353 3.52 -7.18 20.64
N ALA A 354 2.64 -8.17 20.47
CA ALA A 354 2.72 -9.43 21.20
C ALA A 354 3.88 -10.34 20.73
N VAL A 355 4.35 -10.19 19.48
CA VAL A 355 5.26 -11.14 18.85
C VAL A 355 6.62 -10.53 18.48
N SER A 356 6.62 -9.35 17.86
CA SER A 356 7.85 -8.69 17.38
C SER A 356 8.72 -8.23 18.54
N ARG A 357 10.04 -8.33 18.39
CA ARG A 357 11.01 -7.73 19.32
C ARG A 357 11.37 -6.29 18.95
N SER A 358 11.02 -5.87 17.74
CA SER A 358 11.27 -4.52 17.24
C SER A 358 10.19 -3.55 17.71
N VAL A 359 10.47 -2.26 17.54
CA VAL A 359 9.52 -1.18 17.84
C VAL A 359 8.25 -1.31 17.00
N VAL A 360 7.08 -1.14 17.64
CA VAL A 360 5.78 -1.08 16.97
C VAL A 360 5.00 0.14 17.47
N SER A 361 5.09 1.23 16.72
CA SER A 361 4.31 2.44 16.93
C SER A 361 2.98 2.39 16.16
N TYR A 362 1.97 3.09 16.68
CA TYR A 362 0.64 3.14 16.07
C TYR A 362 0.05 4.54 16.22
N ILE A 363 -0.34 5.13 15.10
CA ILE A 363 -1.08 6.39 15.03
C ILE A 363 -2.51 6.06 14.59
N GLU A 364 -3.45 6.18 15.50
CA GLU A 364 -4.88 6.17 15.18
C GLU A 364 -5.38 7.61 15.08
N LEU A 365 -5.83 8.04 13.90
CA LEU A 365 -6.29 9.39 13.65
C LEU A 365 -7.82 9.51 13.84
N PRO A 366 -8.30 10.20 14.88
CA PRO A 366 -9.74 10.32 15.14
C PRO A 366 -10.47 10.98 13.98
N GLY A 367 -11.52 10.34 13.46
CA GLY A 367 -12.39 10.87 12.42
C GLY A 367 -11.74 10.97 11.03
N ALA A 368 -10.46 10.61 10.87
CA ALA A 368 -9.82 10.58 9.55
C ALA A 368 -10.40 9.45 8.70
N GLY A 369 -10.75 9.78 7.45
CA GLY A 369 -11.29 8.82 6.48
C GLY A 369 -10.20 8.10 5.69
N HIS A 370 -10.64 7.26 4.75
CA HIS A 370 -9.73 6.62 3.78
C HIS A 370 -9.08 7.67 2.87
N ALA A 371 -7.81 7.47 2.50
CA ALA A 371 -7.04 8.43 1.67
C ALA A 371 -6.95 9.85 2.25
N PHE A 372 -6.89 9.97 3.59
CA PHE A 372 -6.69 11.26 4.26
C PHE A 372 -5.39 11.95 3.82
N ASP A 373 -4.36 11.18 3.46
CA ASP A 373 -3.05 11.67 3.03
C ASP A 373 -3.12 12.54 1.76
N MET A 374 -4.13 12.33 0.92
CA MET A 374 -4.39 13.13 -0.29
C MET A 374 -5.45 14.21 -0.08
N THR A 375 -6.40 13.97 0.83
CA THR A 375 -7.66 14.72 0.91
C THR A 375 -7.78 15.62 2.16
N ASP A 376 -7.01 15.35 3.22
CA ASP A 376 -7.10 16.04 4.51
C ASP A 376 -5.79 16.74 4.87
N GLY A 377 -5.61 17.96 4.34
CA GLY A 377 -4.44 18.80 4.61
C GLY A 377 -4.23 19.14 6.09
N ALA A 378 -5.27 19.01 6.92
CA ALA A 378 -5.17 19.27 8.35
C ALA A 378 -4.33 18.23 9.08
N ARG A 379 -4.19 17.02 8.51
CA ARG A 379 -3.52 15.89 9.14
C ARG A 379 -2.26 15.44 8.42
N THR A 380 -2.22 15.61 7.10
CA THR A 380 -1.12 15.09 6.26
C THR A 380 0.24 15.61 6.69
N GLY A 381 0.37 16.91 6.99
CA GLY A 381 1.64 17.49 7.44
C GLY A 381 2.17 16.81 8.69
N SER A 382 1.35 16.74 9.74
CA SER A 382 1.70 16.12 11.02
C SER A 382 2.04 14.64 10.88
N VAL A 383 1.28 13.89 10.07
CA VAL A 383 1.54 12.47 9.82
C VAL A 383 2.85 12.27 9.06
N ALA A 384 3.12 13.08 8.02
CA ALA A 384 4.37 13.02 7.27
C ALA A 384 5.58 13.33 8.18
N THR A 385 5.45 14.34 9.05
CA THR A 385 6.46 14.66 10.06
C THR A 385 6.68 13.53 11.06
N ALA A 386 5.62 12.91 11.56
CA ALA A 386 5.73 11.78 12.48
C ALA A 386 6.43 10.58 11.83
N ILE A 387 6.13 10.29 10.56
CA ILE A 387 6.79 9.23 9.80
C ILE A 387 8.27 9.57 9.62
N GLY A 388 8.63 10.81 9.26
CA GLY A 388 10.02 11.25 9.13
C GLY A 388 10.81 11.13 10.44
N LEU A 389 10.23 11.57 11.56
CA LEU A 389 10.87 11.44 12.88
C LEU A 389 11.10 9.98 13.28
N PHE A 390 10.10 9.12 13.08
CA PHE A 390 10.22 7.68 13.32
C PHE A 390 11.34 7.08 12.47
N LEU A 391 11.32 7.31 11.16
CA LEU A 391 12.29 6.76 10.23
C LEU A 391 13.72 7.26 10.51
N ASN A 392 13.90 8.55 10.79
CA ASN A 392 15.20 9.13 11.19
C ASN A 392 15.73 8.50 12.49
N GLN A 393 14.85 8.20 13.45
CA GLN A 393 15.24 7.49 14.66
C GLN A 393 15.70 6.05 14.37
N ILE A 394 14.95 5.30 13.55
CA ILE A 394 15.30 3.92 13.20
C ILE A 394 16.63 3.88 12.43
N HIS A 395 16.85 4.81 11.50
CA HIS A 395 18.11 4.95 10.76
C HIS A 395 19.29 5.18 11.71
N ARG A 396 19.19 6.17 12.62
CA ARG A 396 20.24 6.44 13.62
C ARG A 396 20.53 5.25 14.52
N ASN A 397 19.50 4.56 15.01
CA ASN A 397 19.66 3.39 15.87
C ASN A 397 20.48 2.29 15.18
N ARG A 398 20.26 2.09 13.88
CA ARG A 398 21.01 1.10 13.12
C ARG A 398 22.46 1.48 12.90
N SER A 399 22.75 2.73 12.57
CA SER A 399 24.13 3.22 12.43
C SER A 399 24.92 3.00 13.73
N LEU A 400 24.28 3.19 14.89
CA LEU A 400 24.89 2.96 16.20
C LEU A 400 25.14 1.48 16.51
N ILE A 401 24.27 0.57 16.06
CA ILE A 401 24.47 -0.88 16.21
C ILE A 401 25.64 -1.33 15.34
N GLY A 402 25.66 -0.94 14.06
CA GLY A 402 26.75 -1.28 13.14
C GLY A 402 28.11 -0.76 13.61
N ALA A 403 28.17 0.45 14.20
CA ALA A 403 29.41 0.99 14.75
C ALA A 403 29.95 0.20 15.97
N LYS A 404 29.07 -0.47 16.74
CA LYS A 404 29.47 -1.28 17.91
C LYS A 404 29.95 -2.68 17.55
N GLU A 405 29.58 -3.21 16.38
CA GLU A 405 30.03 -4.53 15.90
C GLU A 405 31.43 -4.48 15.24
N VAL A 406 31.93 -3.28 14.94
CA VAL A 406 33.24 -3.06 14.28
C VAL A 406 34.36 -2.75 15.29
N ILE A 407 34.03 -2.50 16.56
CA ILE A 407 34.96 -2.30 17.68
C ILE A 407 35.10 -3.62 18.44
#